data_AF-A0A8J4QC83-F1
#
_entry.id   AF-A0A8J4QC83-F1
#
_cell.length_a   1.000
_cell.length_b   1.000
_cell.length_c   1.000
_cell.angle_alpha   90.00
_cell.angle_beta   90.00
_cell.angle_gamma   90.00
#
_symmetry.space_group_name_H-M   'P 1'
#
loop_
_entity.id
_entity.type
_entity.pdbx_description
1 polymer ?
#
loop_
_entity_poly.entity_id
_entity_poly.type
_entity_poly.pdbx_seq_one_letter_code
_entity_poly.pdbx_strand_id
1 'polypeptide(L)'
;MQIDSKLVIITGNSLGGSVASLFTLWLLEKINLSSTKRPLCITFGSPLVGDDGLQEAISNYPTWNSCFLHVVSDQDPIPRVLISPHNPIDSIYKPFATYSEGPENQNPNQVLEFYEALVQHLNHKVICKDATQLVKRNTKSFEAGIITQLEAIGLVRPQQQLRNNGIDNLITRTERQEKKLVILKRHVFDPSKKLNDMKINMAYLEWYKKHFKDKGIGYYDSYKNLGNLSDLNVVRYKKILTCYWEEMVDEVEKKPQKEGASFRTRWLFAGTNFRRMIEPLDIAEYYNKGLKDYINQGRPKHYKQLEQWLKETEKPASNPSQLKKQNVASSLTEDSCFWAHVEEALISCKLLSSRESSTGEKELSKHNLIQFENYVLSLMKNYAVSPEIFLPQSSFMLWWKEHEEIIRKGIMGASYYSPLTDLMKNRSYQNYATGGLEIP
;
A
#
# COMPACT_ATOMS: atom_id res chain seq x y z
N MET A 1 -32.91 -12.55 -4.26
CA MET A 1 -32.80 -12.82 -5.72
C MET A 1 -31.38 -13.31 -5.99
N GLN A 2 -31.24 -14.60 -6.25
CA GLN A 2 -29.95 -15.27 -6.46
C GLN A 2 -29.45 -14.86 -7.86
N ILE A 3 -28.40 -14.04 -7.95
CA ILE A 3 -27.82 -13.68 -9.25
C ILE A 3 -27.14 -14.93 -9.78
N ASP A 4 -27.77 -15.52 -10.78
CA ASP A 4 -27.29 -16.64 -11.56
C ASP A 4 -25.84 -16.37 -12.02
N SER A 5 -24.88 -17.18 -11.57
CA SER A 5 -23.45 -16.95 -11.78
C SER A 5 -23.02 -17.36 -13.20
N LYS A 6 -23.60 -16.73 -14.23
CA LYS A 6 -23.25 -16.99 -15.62
C LYS A 6 -21.93 -16.29 -15.99
N LEU A 7 -21.11 -16.99 -16.77
CA LEU A 7 -19.91 -16.40 -17.38
C LEU A 7 -20.36 -15.34 -18.39
N VAL A 8 -19.80 -14.14 -18.30
CA VAL A 8 -20.05 -13.06 -19.26
C VAL A 8 -18.87 -13.02 -20.24
N ILE A 9 -19.17 -13.22 -21.52
CA ILE A 9 -18.18 -13.07 -22.60
C ILE A 9 -18.49 -11.78 -23.34
N ILE A 10 -17.46 -10.95 -23.52
CA ILE A 10 -17.51 -9.69 -24.24
C ILE A 10 -16.63 -9.86 -25.46
N THR A 11 -17.13 -9.53 -26.64
CA THR A 11 -16.40 -9.77 -27.88
C THR A 11 -16.59 -8.66 -28.89
N GLY A 12 -15.68 -8.59 -29.85
CA GLY A 12 -15.75 -7.66 -30.96
C GLY A 12 -14.66 -7.93 -31.99
N ASN A 13 -14.96 -7.61 -33.23
CA ASN A 13 -14.02 -7.64 -34.34
C ASN A 13 -13.54 -6.22 -34.66
N SER A 14 -12.29 -6.07 -35.09
CA SER A 14 -11.71 -4.77 -35.50
C SER A 14 -11.90 -3.70 -34.40
N LEU A 15 -12.37 -2.51 -34.75
CA LEU A 15 -12.66 -1.43 -33.79
C LEU A 15 -13.69 -1.84 -32.72
N GLY A 16 -14.63 -2.73 -33.05
CA GLY A 16 -15.58 -3.29 -32.09
C GLY A 16 -14.87 -4.09 -30.98
N GLY A 17 -13.72 -4.71 -31.28
CA GLY A 17 -12.87 -5.37 -30.30
C GLY A 17 -12.14 -4.39 -29.38
N SER A 18 -11.72 -3.23 -29.88
CA SER A 18 -11.20 -2.14 -29.04
C SER A 18 -12.27 -1.61 -28.09
N VAL A 19 -13.50 -1.42 -28.58
CA VAL A 19 -14.66 -1.03 -27.73
C VAL A 19 -14.98 -2.11 -26.70
N ALA A 20 -14.97 -3.38 -27.08
CA ALA A 20 -15.15 -4.51 -26.18
C ALA A 20 -14.10 -4.55 -25.06
N SER A 21 -12.85 -4.24 -25.38
CA SER A 21 -11.74 -4.17 -24.42
C SER A 21 -11.94 -3.04 -23.41
N LEU A 22 -12.25 -1.84 -23.89
CA LEU A 22 -12.54 -0.68 -23.03
C LEU A 22 -13.78 -0.91 -22.16
N PHE A 23 -14.84 -1.49 -22.72
CA PHE A 23 -16.04 -1.84 -21.98
C PHE A 23 -15.76 -2.88 -20.89
N THR A 24 -14.87 -3.85 -21.16
CA THR A 24 -14.44 -4.83 -20.16
C THR A 24 -13.64 -4.17 -19.04
N LEU A 25 -12.73 -3.23 -19.35
CA LEU A 25 -12.01 -2.46 -18.33
C LEU A 25 -12.98 -1.66 -17.45
N TRP A 26 -13.94 -0.98 -18.06
CA TRP A 26 -15.00 -0.28 -17.33
C TRP A 26 -15.82 -1.23 -16.45
N LEU A 27 -16.18 -2.41 -16.97
CA LEU A 27 -16.91 -3.39 -16.18
C LEU A 27 -16.09 -3.91 -15.00
N LEU A 28 -14.81 -4.24 -15.22
CA LEU A 28 -13.86 -4.69 -14.19
C LEU A 28 -13.64 -3.63 -13.09
N GLU A 29 -13.75 -2.36 -13.46
CA GLU A 29 -13.76 -1.25 -12.52
C GLU A 29 -15.04 -1.27 -11.66
N LYS A 30 -16.22 -1.53 -12.23
CA LYS A 30 -17.50 -1.46 -11.49
C LYS A 30 -17.85 -2.72 -10.69
N ILE A 31 -17.41 -3.92 -11.11
CA ILE A 31 -17.82 -5.17 -10.48
C ILE A 31 -16.93 -5.60 -9.29
N ASN A 32 -17.54 -6.28 -8.32
CA ASN A 32 -16.81 -6.90 -7.22
C ASN A 32 -16.40 -8.34 -7.56
N LEU A 33 -15.16 -8.51 -8.02
CA LEU A 33 -14.57 -9.80 -8.42
C LEU A 33 -14.49 -10.84 -7.28
N SER A 34 -14.79 -10.48 -6.02
CA SER A 34 -14.86 -11.44 -4.91
C SER A 34 -16.20 -12.20 -4.85
N SER A 35 -17.25 -11.68 -5.47
CA SER A 35 -18.59 -12.27 -5.47
C SER A 35 -19.14 -12.57 -6.86
N THR A 36 -18.51 -12.06 -7.93
CA THR A 36 -18.93 -12.28 -9.31
C THR A 36 -17.91 -13.07 -10.12
N LYS A 37 -18.38 -13.89 -11.08
CA LYS A 37 -17.47 -14.53 -12.05
C LYS A 37 -16.81 -13.46 -12.92
N ARG A 38 -15.53 -13.66 -13.23
CA ARG A 38 -14.76 -12.75 -14.07
C ARG A 38 -15.33 -12.73 -15.49
N PRO A 39 -15.49 -11.55 -16.11
CA PRO A 39 -15.77 -11.48 -17.53
C PRO A 39 -14.56 -11.99 -18.34
N LEU A 40 -14.83 -12.51 -19.54
CA LEU A 40 -13.80 -12.84 -20.52
C LEU A 40 -14.01 -12.00 -21.77
N CYS A 41 -13.04 -11.16 -22.10
CA CYS A 41 -12.99 -10.39 -23.33
C CYS A 41 -12.18 -11.16 -24.37
N ILE A 42 -12.81 -11.51 -25.49
CA ILE A 42 -12.16 -12.15 -26.63
C ILE A 42 -12.31 -11.22 -27.82
N THR A 43 -11.22 -10.76 -28.42
CA THR A 43 -11.29 -9.84 -29.56
C THR A 43 -10.58 -10.40 -30.77
N PHE A 44 -11.02 -10.00 -31.96
CA PHE A 44 -10.47 -10.46 -33.23
C PHE A 44 -9.97 -9.25 -34.04
N GLY A 45 -8.73 -9.29 -34.52
CA GLY A 45 -8.18 -8.27 -35.43
C GLY A 45 -8.26 -6.84 -34.90
N SER A 46 -8.18 -6.66 -33.58
CA SER A 46 -8.46 -5.36 -32.96
C SER A 46 -7.21 -4.48 -32.91
N PRO A 47 -7.31 -3.17 -33.21
CA PRO A 47 -6.25 -2.21 -32.94
C PRO A 47 -5.83 -2.21 -31.46
N LEU A 48 -4.54 -1.95 -31.21
CA LEU A 48 -4.01 -1.77 -29.85
C LEU A 48 -4.75 -0.66 -29.10
N VAL A 49 -4.95 -0.85 -27.79
CA VAL A 49 -5.65 0.10 -26.93
C VAL A 49 -4.77 0.47 -25.75
N GLY A 50 -4.60 1.78 -25.51
CA GLY A 50 -3.86 2.35 -24.38
C GLY A 50 -2.34 2.33 -24.52
N ASP A 51 -1.71 3.01 -23.57
CA ASP A 51 -0.29 3.38 -23.58
C ASP A 51 0.58 2.53 -22.64
N ASP A 52 1.86 2.91 -22.48
CA ASP A 52 2.77 2.27 -21.53
C ASP A 52 2.20 2.23 -20.10
N GLY A 53 1.52 3.31 -19.69
CA GLY A 53 0.88 3.41 -18.38
C GLY A 53 -0.26 2.40 -18.22
N LEU A 54 -1.14 2.26 -19.23
CA LEU A 54 -2.19 1.26 -19.20
C LEU A 54 -1.63 -0.17 -19.22
N GLN A 55 -0.61 -0.42 -20.05
CA GLN A 55 0.06 -1.72 -20.11
C GLN A 55 0.64 -2.12 -18.75
N GLU A 56 1.34 -1.19 -18.08
CA GLU A 56 1.94 -1.43 -16.77
C GLU A 56 0.85 -1.67 -15.70
N ALA A 57 -0.19 -0.84 -15.68
CA ALA A 57 -1.31 -0.97 -14.73
C ALA A 57 -2.04 -2.31 -14.85
N ILE A 58 -2.32 -2.78 -16.07
CA ILE A 58 -2.97 -4.07 -16.31
C ILE A 58 -2.02 -5.23 -15.99
N SER A 59 -0.74 -5.14 -16.38
CA SER A 59 0.27 -6.19 -16.15
C SER A 59 0.54 -6.42 -14.67
N ASN A 60 0.55 -5.35 -13.87
CA ASN A 60 0.68 -5.41 -12.41
C ASN A 60 -0.57 -5.98 -11.72
N TYR A 61 -1.67 -6.18 -12.45
CA TYR A 61 -2.90 -6.76 -11.90
C TYR A 61 -3.31 -8.06 -12.63
N PRO A 62 -2.72 -9.22 -12.28
CA PRO A 62 -2.93 -10.50 -12.96
C PRO A 62 -4.41 -10.90 -13.10
N THR A 63 -5.25 -10.48 -12.15
CA THR A 63 -6.69 -10.76 -12.16
C THR A 63 -7.38 -10.08 -13.34
N TRP A 64 -7.03 -8.84 -13.67
CA TRP A 64 -7.58 -8.14 -14.85
C TRP A 64 -6.90 -8.61 -16.12
N ASN A 65 -5.58 -8.78 -16.12
CA ASN A 65 -4.84 -9.27 -17.27
C ASN A 65 -5.37 -10.63 -17.78
N SER A 66 -5.82 -11.49 -16.86
CA SER A 66 -6.43 -12.79 -17.20
C SER A 66 -7.80 -12.74 -17.86
N CYS A 67 -8.43 -11.56 -17.93
CA CYS A 67 -9.75 -11.37 -18.52
C CYS A 67 -9.71 -11.06 -20.02
N PHE A 68 -8.54 -10.92 -20.64
CA PHE A 68 -8.42 -10.48 -22.04
C PHE A 68 -7.66 -11.51 -22.88
N LEU A 69 -8.20 -11.81 -24.05
CA LEU A 69 -7.61 -12.65 -25.09
C LEU A 69 -7.77 -11.96 -26.44
N HIS A 70 -6.65 -11.56 -27.04
CA HIS A 70 -6.63 -10.88 -28.33
C HIS A 70 -6.18 -11.86 -29.42
N VAL A 71 -7.07 -12.17 -30.35
CA VAL A 71 -6.82 -13.06 -31.48
C VAL A 71 -6.44 -12.22 -32.69
N VAL A 72 -5.25 -12.46 -33.24
CA VAL A 72 -4.66 -11.66 -34.32
C VAL A 72 -4.10 -12.57 -35.40
N SER A 73 -4.35 -12.24 -36.66
CA SER A 73 -3.63 -12.81 -37.81
C SER A 73 -2.37 -12.00 -38.10
N ASP A 74 -1.29 -12.67 -38.46
CA ASP A 74 -0.07 -12.08 -38.99
C ASP A 74 -0.30 -11.28 -40.29
N GLN A 75 -1.32 -11.65 -41.06
CA GLN A 75 -1.75 -11.00 -42.30
C GLN A 75 -2.76 -9.86 -42.10
N ASP A 76 -3.26 -9.66 -40.87
CA ASP A 76 -4.22 -8.60 -40.58
C ASP A 76 -3.50 -7.27 -40.31
N PRO A 77 -3.66 -6.24 -41.16
CA PRO A 77 -3.02 -4.95 -40.94
C PRO A 77 -3.70 -4.14 -39.84
N ILE A 78 -4.96 -4.44 -39.49
CA ILE A 78 -5.80 -3.62 -38.61
C ILE A 78 -5.21 -3.46 -37.19
N PRO A 79 -4.70 -4.51 -36.54
CA PRO A 79 -4.03 -4.39 -35.24
C PRO A 79 -2.87 -3.39 -35.21
N ARG A 80 -2.22 -3.17 -36.36
CA ARG A 80 -1.03 -2.32 -36.50
C ARG A 80 -1.33 -0.91 -37.00
N VAL A 81 -2.59 -0.57 -37.31
CA VAL A 81 -2.98 0.74 -37.88
C VAL A 81 -2.58 1.91 -36.97
N LEU A 82 -2.53 1.71 -35.66
CA LEU A 82 -2.16 2.74 -34.68
C LEU A 82 -0.66 2.76 -34.34
N ILE A 83 0.14 1.91 -35.00
CA ILE A 83 1.60 1.87 -34.87
C ILE A 83 2.20 2.68 -36.03
N SER A 84 2.86 3.79 -35.73
CA SER A 84 3.45 4.65 -36.76
C SER A 84 4.49 3.87 -37.60
N PRO A 85 4.35 3.85 -38.94
CA PRO A 85 5.26 3.10 -39.82
C PRO A 85 6.68 3.67 -39.86
N HIS A 86 6.87 4.91 -39.38
CA HIS A 86 8.16 5.60 -39.42
C HIS A 86 8.95 5.53 -38.10
N ASN A 87 8.35 5.03 -37.01
CA ASN A 87 9.05 4.85 -35.73
C ASN A 87 8.32 3.85 -34.79
N PRO A 88 8.47 2.53 -34.98
CA PRO A 88 7.77 1.51 -34.18
C PRO A 88 8.18 1.49 -32.69
N ILE A 89 9.32 2.10 -32.34
CA ILE A 89 9.81 2.24 -30.96
C ILE A 89 9.00 3.28 -30.18
N ASP A 90 8.45 4.28 -30.87
CA ASP A 90 7.76 5.45 -30.31
C ASP A 90 6.23 5.36 -30.40
N SER A 91 5.69 4.18 -30.72
CA SER A 91 4.23 3.99 -30.73
C SER A 91 3.70 4.19 -29.32
N ILE A 92 2.78 5.16 -29.18
CA ILE A 92 2.05 5.47 -27.95
C ILE A 92 1.23 4.26 -27.52
N TYR A 93 0.79 3.41 -28.45
CA TYR A 93 -0.06 2.26 -28.15
C TYR A 93 0.74 0.98 -27.90
N LYS A 94 0.44 0.29 -26.80
CA LYS A 94 1.14 -0.93 -26.39
C LYS A 94 0.20 -2.14 -26.29
N PRO A 95 0.69 -3.36 -26.63
CA PRO A 95 -0.08 -4.57 -26.42
C PRO A 95 -0.22 -4.88 -24.93
N PHE A 96 -1.39 -5.31 -24.49
CA PHE A 96 -1.61 -5.84 -23.14
C PHE A 96 -2.35 -7.19 -23.23
N ALA A 97 -2.23 -8.02 -22.20
CA ALA A 97 -2.83 -9.36 -22.14
C ALA A 97 -2.28 -10.40 -23.14
N THR A 98 -3.00 -11.52 -23.30
CA THR A 98 -2.55 -12.69 -24.06
C THR A 98 -2.95 -12.56 -25.52
N TYR A 99 -1.98 -12.70 -26.42
CA TYR A 99 -2.22 -12.75 -27.86
C TYR A 99 -2.16 -14.19 -28.36
N SER A 100 -3.08 -14.56 -29.25
CA SER A 100 -3.04 -15.84 -29.95
C SER A 100 -2.96 -15.58 -31.46
N GLU A 101 -1.90 -16.09 -32.08
CA GLU A 101 -1.69 -16.07 -33.53
C GLU A 101 -2.19 -17.37 -34.16
N GLY A 102 -2.77 -17.31 -35.36
CA GLY A 102 -3.22 -18.47 -36.12
C GLY A 102 -2.28 -18.81 -37.31
N PRO A 103 -2.37 -20.01 -37.90
CA PRO A 103 -1.46 -20.48 -38.95
C PRO A 103 -1.75 -19.87 -40.34
N GLU A 104 -0.71 -19.64 -41.15
CA GLU A 104 -0.77 -18.98 -42.47
C GLU A 104 -1.93 -19.43 -43.39
N ASN A 105 -2.60 -18.45 -44.04
CA ASN A 105 -3.47 -18.66 -45.21
C ASN A 105 -3.06 -17.68 -46.32
N GLN A 106 -3.02 -18.16 -47.57
CA GLN A 106 -2.39 -17.49 -48.71
C GLN A 106 -3.16 -16.31 -49.33
N ASN A 107 -4.12 -15.67 -48.63
CA ASN A 107 -4.93 -14.62 -49.24
C ASN A 107 -5.35 -13.48 -48.27
N PRO A 108 -4.84 -12.24 -48.42
CA PRO A 108 -5.10 -11.13 -47.49
C PRO A 108 -6.53 -10.56 -47.55
N ASN A 109 -7.32 -10.91 -48.57
CA ASN A 109 -8.73 -10.47 -48.69
C ASN A 109 -9.73 -11.33 -47.89
N GLN A 110 -9.24 -12.33 -47.15
CA GLN A 110 -10.06 -13.33 -46.44
C GLN A 110 -9.83 -13.35 -44.92
N VAL A 111 -9.34 -12.25 -44.33
CA VAL A 111 -9.04 -12.16 -42.88
C VAL A 111 -10.26 -12.50 -42.01
N LEU A 112 -11.47 -12.15 -42.42
CA LEU A 112 -12.69 -12.52 -41.70
C LEU A 112 -12.98 -14.03 -41.78
N GLU A 113 -12.80 -14.63 -42.97
CA GLU A 113 -12.93 -16.07 -43.18
C GLU A 113 -11.84 -16.85 -42.42
N PHE A 114 -10.65 -16.24 -42.22
CA PHE A 114 -9.59 -16.78 -41.38
C PHE A 114 -10.00 -16.85 -39.92
N TYR A 115 -10.55 -15.78 -39.34
CA TYR A 115 -11.01 -15.80 -37.96
C TYR A 115 -12.17 -16.80 -37.77
N GLU A 116 -13.06 -16.92 -38.76
CA GLU A 116 -14.11 -17.94 -38.76
C GLU A 116 -13.53 -19.36 -38.80
N ALA A 117 -12.61 -19.64 -39.73
CA ALA A 117 -11.94 -20.94 -39.84
C ALA A 117 -11.13 -21.29 -38.59
N LEU A 118 -10.48 -20.31 -37.96
CA LEU A 118 -9.74 -20.48 -36.72
C LEU A 118 -10.67 -20.87 -35.57
N VAL A 119 -11.81 -20.20 -35.43
CA VAL A 119 -12.83 -20.53 -34.41
C VAL A 119 -13.41 -21.92 -34.67
N GLN A 120 -13.72 -22.26 -35.92
CA GLN A 120 -14.21 -23.59 -36.29
C GLN A 120 -13.17 -24.69 -35.99
N HIS A 121 -11.89 -24.44 -36.31
CA HIS A 121 -10.79 -25.35 -36.03
C HIS A 121 -10.56 -25.55 -34.53
N LEU A 122 -10.61 -24.47 -33.74
CA LEU A 122 -10.52 -24.55 -32.28
C LEU A 122 -11.72 -25.28 -31.67
N ASN A 123 -12.92 -25.06 -32.18
CA ASN A 123 -14.13 -25.76 -31.73
C ASN A 123 -14.03 -27.27 -32.02
N HIS A 124 -13.55 -27.63 -33.22
CA HIS A 124 -13.29 -29.02 -33.58
C HIS A 124 -12.23 -29.68 -32.66
N LYS A 125 -11.15 -28.96 -32.33
CA LYS A 125 -10.11 -29.43 -31.38
C LYS A 125 -10.56 -29.54 -29.93
N VAL A 126 -11.59 -28.81 -29.51
CA VAL A 126 -12.16 -28.92 -28.16
C VAL A 126 -13.17 -30.07 -28.08
N ILE A 127 -13.92 -30.32 -29.16
CA ILE A 127 -14.93 -31.37 -29.26
C ILE A 127 -14.27 -32.75 -29.44
N CYS A 128 -13.27 -32.85 -30.30
CA CYS A 128 -12.40 -34.02 -30.36
C CYS A 128 -11.41 -33.87 -29.20
N LYS A 129 -11.54 -34.65 -28.12
CA LYS A 129 -10.60 -34.70 -26.97
C LYS A 129 -9.19 -35.15 -27.39
N ASP A 130 -8.52 -34.41 -28.26
CA ASP A 130 -7.16 -34.66 -28.70
C ASP A 130 -6.23 -34.02 -27.67
N ALA A 131 -6.09 -34.71 -26.53
CA ALA A 131 -5.21 -34.35 -25.43
C ALA A 131 -3.72 -34.56 -25.77
N THR A 132 -3.36 -34.68 -27.05
CA THR A 132 -2.00 -34.90 -27.51
C THR A 132 -1.54 -33.71 -28.36
N GLN A 133 -1.11 -32.66 -27.65
CA GLN A 133 -0.10 -31.65 -28.02
C GLN A 133 -0.42 -30.25 -27.46
N LEU A 134 -1.06 -30.14 -26.29
CA LEU A 134 -0.77 -28.99 -25.44
C LEU A 134 0.68 -29.16 -25.01
N VAL A 135 1.58 -28.44 -25.69
CA VAL A 135 3.04 -28.49 -25.57
C VAL A 135 3.44 -28.92 -24.17
N LYS A 136 3.93 -30.16 -24.06
CA LYS A 136 4.61 -30.66 -22.86
C LYS A 136 5.56 -29.55 -22.46
N ARG A 137 5.34 -28.93 -21.31
CA ARG A 137 6.22 -27.90 -20.72
C ARG A 137 7.51 -28.59 -20.32
N ASN A 138 8.28 -29.01 -21.33
CA ASN A 138 9.57 -29.60 -21.18
C ASN A 138 10.49 -28.47 -20.74
N THR A 139 11.14 -28.70 -19.60
CA THR A 139 12.25 -27.96 -19.02
C THR A 139 13.44 -27.90 -19.99
N LYS A 140 13.30 -27.13 -21.06
CA LYS A 140 14.39 -26.58 -21.87
C LYS A 140 14.45 -25.06 -21.61
N SER A 141 15.60 -24.43 -21.85
CA SER A 141 15.82 -23.00 -21.53
C SER A 141 14.68 -22.12 -22.05
N PHE A 142 14.40 -20.98 -21.39
CA PHE A 142 13.37 -20.02 -21.83
C PHE A 142 13.53 -19.67 -23.32
N GLU A 143 14.76 -19.54 -23.79
CA GLU A 143 15.12 -19.37 -25.19
C GLU A 143 14.55 -20.46 -26.10
N ALA A 144 14.72 -21.75 -25.75
CA ALA A 144 14.22 -22.86 -26.55
C ALA A 144 12.68 -22.87 -26.66
N GLY A 145 11.99 -22.51 -25.57
CA GLY A 145 10.53 -22.37 -25.58
C GLY A 145 10.04 -21.22 -26.47
N ILE A 146 10.74 -20.08 -26.41
CA ILE A 146 10.45 -18.91 -27.26
C ILE A 146 10.71 -19.27 -28.73
N ILE A 147 11.83 -19.93 -29.04
CA ILE A 147 12.17 -20.35 -30.42
C ILE A 147 11.07 -21.28 -30.97
N THR A 148 10.63 -22.28 -30.20
CA THR A 148 9.54 -23.18 -30.65
C THR A 148 8.23 -22.42 -30.91
N GLN A 149 7.91 -21.40 -30.11
CA GLN A 149 6.74 -20.56 -30.37
C GLN A 149 6.92 -19.70 -31.62
N LEU A 150 8.11 -19.12 -31.83
CA LEU A 150 8.45 -18.34 -33.02
C LEU A 150 8.45 -19.21 -34.31
N GLU A 151 8.83 -20.48 -34.21
CA GLU A 151 8.73 -21.46 -35.31
C GLU A 151 7.26 -21.77 -35.64
N ALA A 152 6.41 -21.94 -34.62
CA ALA A 152 4.99 -22.24 -34.80
C ALA A 152 4.21 -21.11 -35.49
N ILE A 153 4.68 -19.87 -35.38
CA ILE A 153 4.12 -18.67 -36.04
C ILE A 153 4.85 -18.32 -37.34
N GLY A 154 5.74 -19.18 -37.84
CA GLY A 154 6.41 -19.01 -39.13
C GLY A 154 7.55 -17.98 -39.16
N LEU A 155 7.87 -17.33 -38.04
CA LEU A 155 8.94 -16.32 -37.96
C LEU A 155 10.36 -16.93 -37.96
N VAL A 156 10.50 -18.21 -37.66
CA VAL A 156 11.78 -18.94 -37.66
C VAL A 156 11.61 -20.24 -38.47
N ARG A 157 12.49 -20.47 -39.46
CA ARG A 157 12.50 -21.72 -40.26
C ARG A 157 13.66 -22.62 -39.84
N PRO A 158 13.45 -23.94 -39.63
CA PRO A 158 14.48 -24.86 -39.14
C PRO A 158 15.73 -25.01 -40.04
N GLN A 159 15.67 -24.55 -41.30
CA GLN A 159 16.70 -24.79 -42.32
C GLN A 159 17.47 -23.56 -42.79
N GLN A 160 17.25 -22.36 -42.21
CA GLN A 160 18.03 -21.17 -42.55
C GLN A 160 18.76 -20.60 -41.33
N GLN A 161 20.09 -20.67 -41.34
CA GLN A 161 21.01 -20.02 -40.39
C GLN A 161 21.10 -18.49 -40.60
N LEU A 162 19.98 -17.82 -40.87
CA LEU A 162 19.92 -16.35 -40.87
C LEU A 162 19.15 -15.90 -39.63
N ARG A 163 19.81 -16.01 -38.46
CA ARG A 163 19.42 -15.24 -37.28
C ARG A 163 19.65 -13.77 -37.63
N ASN A 164 18.58 -13.07 -38.00
CA ASN A 164 18.63 -11.62 -38.16
C ASN A 164 18.69 -10.97 -36.77
N ASN A 165 19.48 -9.90 -36.62
CA ASN A 165 19.60 -9.15 -35.35
C ASN A 165 18.26 -8.77 -34.70
N GLY A 166 17.19 -8.60 -35.51
CA GLY A 166 15.84 -8.34 -35.02
C GLY A 166 15.19 -9.52 -34.28
N ILE A 167 15.40 -10.75 -34.74
CA ILE A 167 14.86 -11.97 -34.10
C ILE A 167 15.59 -12.23 -32.78
N ASP A 168 16.91 -12.05 -32.75
CA ASP A 168 17.70 -12.18 -31.51
C ASP A 168 17.33 -11.12 -30.47
N ASN A 169 17.06 -9.89 -30.90
CA ASN A 169 16.56 -8.84 -30.02
C ASN A 169 15.15 -9.16 -29.48
N LEU A 170 14.27 -9.72 -30.32
CA LEU A 170 12.94 -10.19 -29.89
C LEU A 170 13.04 -11.30 -28.86
N ILE A 171 13.86 -12.33 -29.11
CA ILE A 171 14.10 -13.44 -28.18
C ILE A 171 14.62 -12.89 -26.84
N THR A 172 15.62 -11.99 -26.89
CA THR A 172 16.20 -11.36 -25.69
C THR A 172 15.18 -10.55 -24.91
N ARG A 173 14.33 -9.77 -25.59
CA ARG A 173 13.27 -8.95 -24.97
C ARG A 173 12.18 -9.81 -24.34
N THR A 174 11.70 -10.83 -25.05
CA THR A 174 10.69 -11.78 -24.56
C THR A 174 11.22 -12.57 -23.38
N GLU A 175 12.46 -13.05 -23.44
CA GLU A 175 13.09 -13.76 -22.32
C GLU A 175 13.22 -12.85 -21.08
N ARG A 176 13.60 -11.58 -21.28
CA ARG A 176 13.67 -10.59 -20.20
C ARG A 176 12.31 -10.32 -19.57
N GLN A 177 11.24 -10.21 -20.37
CA GLN A 177 9.87 -10.01 -19.89
C GLN A 177 9.33 -11.24 -19.16
N GLU A 178 9.52 -12.45 -19.68
CA GLU A 178 9.13 -13.70 -19.02
C GLU A 178 9.89 -13.91 -17.71
N LYS A 179 11.20 -13.63 -17.66
CA LYS A 179 11.99 -13.65 -16.42
C LYS A 179 11.45 -12.63 -15.41
N LYS A 180 11.13 -11.40 -15.84
CA LYS A 180 10.47 -10.38 -14.99
C LYS A 180 9.13 -10.89 -14.45
N LEU A 181 8.27 -11.47 -15.29
CA LEU A 181 6.98 -12.03 -14.87
C LEU A 181 7.12 -13.22 -13.93
N VAL A 182 8.12 -14.09 -14.13
CA VAL A 182 8.41 -15.22 -13.23
C VAL A 182 8.93 -14.74 -11.88
N ILE A 183 9.79 -13.71 -11.85
CA ILE A 183 10.23 -13.06 -10.62
C ILE A 183 9.01 -12.44 -9.90
N LEU A 184 8.16 -11.71 -10.63
CA LEU A 184 6.90 -11.15 -10.10
C LEU A 184 5.98 -12.25 -9.53
N LYS A 185 5.89 -13.40 -10.22
CA LYS A 185 5.11 -14.57 -9.78
C LYS A 185 5.72 -15.32 -8.59
N ARG A 186 7.05 -15.26 -8.39
CA ARG A 186 7.75 -15.84 -7.22
C ARG A 186 7.65 -14.92 -5.99
N HIS A 187 7.60 -13.61 -6.21
CA HIS A 187 7.38 -12.58 -5.19
C HIS A 187 5.92 -12.11 -5.14
N VAL A 188 4.94 -13.00 -5.35
CA VAL A 188 3.54 -12.65 -5.08
C VAL A 188 3.41 -12.49 -3.58
N PHE A 189 3.48 -11.25 -3.14
CA PHE A 189 3.13 -10.87 -1.79
C PHE A 189 1.68 -11.30 -1.56
N ASP A 190 1.49 -12.30 -0.69
CA ASP A 190 0.19 -12.77 -0.27
C ASP A 190 -0.06 -12.28 1.16
N PRO A 191 -0.80 -11.17 1.33
CA PRO A 191 -1.17 -10.64 2.64
C PRO A 191 -1.79 -11.70 3.55
N SER A 192 -2.49 -12.68 2.98
CA SER A 192 -3.22 -13.70 3.74
C SER A 192 -2.28 -14.73 4.37
N LYS A 193 -1.17 -15.06 3.70
CA LYS A 193 -0.17 -16.02 4.21
C LYS A 193 0.65 -15.44 5.36
N LYS A 194 1.06 -14.17 5.24
CA LYS A 194 1.84 -13.46 6.27
C LYS A 194 0.96 -12.87 7.40
N LEU A 195 -0.38 -12.98 7.30
CA LEU A 195 -1.31 -12.42 8.30
C LEU A 195 -1.15 -13.03 9.70
N ASN A 196 -0.89 -14.34 9.79
CA ASN A 196 -0.73 -14.99 11.09
C ASN A 196 0.57 -14.53 11.76
N ASP A 197 1.68 -14.46 11.02
CA ASP A 197 2.94 -13.93 11.51
C ASP A 197 2.79 -12.49 11.99
N MET A 198 2.08 -11.65 11.23
CA MET A 198 1.71 -10.28 11.61
C MET A 198 0.99 -10.22 12.96
N LYS A 199 -0.05 -11.04 13.15
CA LYS A 199 -0.81 -11.10 14.40
C LYS A 199 0.05 -11.54 15.58
N ILE A 200 0.92 -12.52 15.37
CA ILE A 200 1.85 -13.01 16.40
C ILE A 200 2.81 -11.89 16.82
N ASN A 201 3.44 -11.20 15.86
CA ASN A 201 4.35 -10.09 16.15
C ASN A 201 3.63 -8.91 16.84
N MET A 202 2.38 -8.62 16.46
CA MET A 202 1.57 -7.60 17.14
C MET A 202 1.26 -7.99 18.59
N ALA A 203 0.90 -9.25 18.84
CA ALA A 203 0.63 -9.73 20.19
C ALA A 203 1.88 -9.67 21.10
N TYR A 204 3.07 -9.95 20.55
CA TYR A 204 4.32 -9.76 21.30
C TYR A 204 4.57 -8.30 21.68
N LEU A 205 4.21 -7.34 20.82
CA LEU A 205 4.31 -5.92 21.13
C LEU A 205 3.27 -5.48 22.16
N GLU A 206 2.05 -5.99 22.10
CA GLU A 206 1.03 -5.76 23.12
C GLU A 206 1.51 -6.30 24.49
N TRP A 207 2.16 -7.46 24.50
CA TRP A 207 2.75 -8.02 25.71
C TRP A 207 3.91 -7.18 26.25
N TYR A 208 4.83 -6.74 25.37
CA TYR A 208 5.89 -5.80 25.72
C TYR A 208 5.31 -4.50 26.31
N LYS A 209 4.27 -3.95 25.67
CA LYS A 209 3.60 -2.74 26.11
C LYS A 209 3.02 -2.90 27.50
N LYS A 210 2.33 -4.01 27.76
CA LYS A 210 1.81 -4.35 29.08
C LYS A 210 2.93 -4.48 30.12
N HIS A 211 4.00 -5.21 29.82
CA HIS A 211 5.12 -5.43 30.74
C HIS A 211 5.76 -4.11 31.22
N PHE A 212 5.95 -3.14 30.32
CA PHE A 212 6.53 -1.85 30.70
C PHE A 212 5.52 -0.85 31.26
N LYS A 213 4.23 -1.03 30.98
CA LYS A 213 3.16 -0.35 31.71
C LYS A 213 3.17 -0.75 33.18
N ASP A 214 3.26 -2.05 33.47
CA ASP A 214 3.26 -2.57 34.85
C ASP A 214 4.48 -2.12 35.67
N LYS A 215 5.59 -1.79 35.00
CA LYS A 215 6.79 -1.19 35.61
C LYS A 215 6.72 0.33 35.80
N GLY A 216 5.65 1.00 35.35
CA GLY A 216 5.50 2.45 35.45
C GLY A 216 6.39 3.26 34.50
N ILE A 217 6.90 2.64 33.44
CA ILE A 217 7.80 3.27 32.45
C ILE A 217 7.05 3.60 31.16
N GLY A 218 6.26 2.64 30.66
CA GLY A 218 5.67 2.73 29.34
C GLY A 218 6.63 2.22 28.26
N TYR A 219 6.03 1.73 27.18
CA TYR A 219 6.75 1.00 26.14
C TYR A 219 7.62 1.91 25.26
N TYR A 220 7.18 3.16 25.04
CA TYR A 220 7.93 4.19 24.32
C TYR A 220 9.26 4.51 25.02
N ASP A 221 9.19 4.91 26.30
CA ASP A 221 10.36 5.29 27.09
C ASP A 221 11.31 4.11 27.34
N SER A 222 10.77 2.92 27.57
CA SER A 222 11.60 1.71 27.65
C SER A 222 12.37 1.48 26.36
N TYR A 223 11.69 1.57 25.22
CA TYR A 223 12.30 1.32 23.92
C TYR A 223 13.34 2.37 23.56
N LYS A 224 13.07 3.66 23.86
CA LYS A 224 14.02 4.75 23.61
C LYS A 224 15.36 4.56 24.33
N ASN A 225 15.32 4.05 25.55
CA ASN A 225 16.50 3.89 26.41
C ASN A 225 17.26 2.56 26.19
N LEU A 226 16.70 1.59 25.43
CA LEU A 226 17.31 0.31 25.01
C LEU A 226 18.13 -0.40 26.12
N GLY A 227 17.54 -0.54 27.32
CA GLY A 227 18.24 -1.06 28.49
C GLY A 227 18.10 -2.56 28.75
N ASN A 228 17.21 -3.27 28.05
CA ASN A 228 16.83 -4.65 28.40
C ASN A 228 16.92 -5.64 27.22
N LEU A 229 17.14 -6.92 27.54
CA LEU A 229 17.09 -8.04 26.58
C LEU A 229 15.74 -8.15 25.85
N SER A 230 14.65 -7.74 26.49
CA SER A 230 13.31 -7.66 25.88
C SER A 230 13.27 -6.73 24.67
N ASP A 231 14.13 -5.70 24.65
CA ASP A 231 14.11 -4.65 23.66
C ASP A 231 14.68 -5.17 22.33
N LEU A 232 15.62 -6.14 22.38
CA LEU A 232 16.16 -6.83 21.19
C LEU A 232 15.08 -7.62 20.43
N ASN A 233 14.16 -8.27 21.15
CA ASN A 233 13.05 -8.99 20.53
C ASN A 233 12.04 -8.02 19.89
N VAL A 234 11.77 -6.88 20.55
CA VAL A 234 10.90 -5.83 20.01
C VAL A 234 11.45 -5.24 18.72
N VAL A 235 12.76 -4.96 18.65
CA VAL A 235 13.40 -4.48 17.41
C VAL A 235 13.13 -5.45 16.26
N ARG A 236 13.23 -6.77 16.51
CA ARG A 236 12.94 -7.80 15.51
C ARG A 236 11.47 -7.79 15.08
N TYR A 237 10.54 -7.78 16.03
CA TYR A 237 9.10 -7.79 15.73
C TYR A 237 8.68 -6.53 14.97
N LYS A 238 9.15 -5.36 15.40
CA LYS A 238 9.01 -4.09 14.69
C LYS A 238 9.46 -4.19 13.25
N LYS A 239 10.69 -4.66 13.00
CA LYS A 239 11.23 -4.79 11.65
C LYS A 239 10.37 -5.69 10.74
N ILE A 240 9.92 -6.84 11.25
CA ILE A 240 9.04 -7.75 10.49
C ILE A 240 7.73 -7.04 10.12
N LEU A 241 7.14 -6.31 11.09
CA LEU A 241 5.89 -5.62 10.86
C LEU A 241 6.05 -4.46 9.86
N THR A 242 7.11 -3.66 9.99
CA THR A 242 7.42 -2.55 9.09
C THR A 242 7.59 -3.05 7.66
N CYS A 243 8.41 -4.07 7.41
CA CYS A 243 8.62 -4.59 6.06
C CYS A 243 7.30 -5.07 5.41
N TYR A 244 6.43 -5.73 6.17
CA TYR A 244 5.14 -6.16 5.63
C TYR A 244 4.24 -4.97 5.29
N TRP A 245 4.17 -3.94 6.14
CA TRP A 245 3.31 -2.79 5.87
C TRP A 245 3.85 -1.88 4.77
N GLU A 246 5.15 -1.80 4.59
CA GLU A 246 5.79 -1.20 3.42
C GLU A 246 5.40 -1.97 2.15
N GLU A 247 5.58 -3.29 2.12
CA GLU A 247 5.13 -4.15 1.00
C GLU A 247 3.62 -3.98 0.73
N MET A 248 2.78 -3.93 1.78
CA MET A 248 1.32 -3.71 1.63
C MET A 248 1.01 -2.36 0.98
N VAL A 249 1.66 -1.28 1.42
CA VAL A 249 1.39 0.07 0.91
C VAL A 249 1.80 0.16 -0.55
N ASP A 250 2.99 -0.35 -0.89
CA ASP A 250 3.48 -0.37 -2.27
C ASP A 250 2.55 -1.18 -3.21
N GLU A 251 2.06 -2.33 -2.75
CA GLU A 251 1.14 -3.17 -3.52
C GLU A 251 -0.26 -2.55 -3.68
N VAL A 252 -0.65 -1.64 -2.80
CA VAL A 252 -1.91 -0.89 -2.93
C VAL A 252 -1.73 0.26 -3.92
N GLU A 253 -0.63 0.99 -3.84
CA GLU A 253 -0.33 2.10 -4.75
C GLU A 253 -0.12 1.64 -6.20
N LYS A 254 0.46 0.45 -6.43
CA LYS A 254 0.64 -0.12 -7.78
C LYS A 254 -0.66 -0.58 -8.45
N LYS A 255 -1.76 -0.74 -7.71
CA LYS A 255 -3.02 -1.23 -8.28
C LYS A 255 -3.69 -0.11 -9.09
N PRO A 256 -4.40 -0.42 -10.18
CA PRO A 256 -5.30 0.54 -10.81
C PRO A 256 -6.40 0.91 -9.80
N GLN A 257 -6.21 2.02 -9.11
CA GLN A 257 -7.15 2.53 -8.11
C GLN A 257 -8.25 3.31 -8.84
N LYS A 258 -9.49 3.21 -8.36
CA LYS A 258 -10.49 4.24 -8.67
C LYS A 258 -10.07 5.53 -7.95
N GLU A 259 -10.43 6.69 -8.48
CA GLU A 259 -10.55 7.88 -7.64
C GLU A 259 -11.43 7.52 -6.42
N GLY A 260 -10.84 7.53 -5.23
CA GLY A 260 -11.53 7.13 -3.99
C GLY A 260 -11.74 5.63 -3.77
N ALA A 261 -11.03 4.72 -4.46
CA ALA A 261 -11.07 3.29 -4.15
C ALA A 261 -10.39 3.00 -2.81
N SER A 262 -11.18 3.13 -1.75
CA SER A 262 -10.82 2.79 -0.38
C SER A 262 -9.94 1.54 -0.32
N PHE A 263 -8.75 1.66 0.25
CA PHE A 263 -8.03 0.54 0.84
C PHE A 263 -9.05 -0.36 1.54
N ARG A 264 -9.19 -1.63 1.13
CA ARG A 264 -10.27 -2.50 1.60
C ARG A 264 -10.41 -2.33 3.11
N THR A 265 -11.60 -1.96 3.59
CA THR A 265 -11.89 -1.66 5.01
C THR A 265 -11.29 -2.70 5.96
N ARG A 266 -11.22 -3.97 5.51
CA ARG A 266 -10.58 -5.09 6.21
C ARG A 266 -9.12 -4.84 6.64
N TRP A 267 -8.32 -4.19 5.80
CA TRP A 267 -6.90 -3.95 6.07
C TRP A 267 -6.66 -2.59 6.73
N LEU A 268 -7.57 -1.63 6.57
CA LEU A 268 -7.45 -0.28 7.12
C LEU A 268 -7.36 -0.31 8.65
N PHE A 269 -8.15 -1.16 9.30
CA PHE A 269 -8.13 -1.30 10.76
C PHE A 269 -6.79 -1.86 11.26
N ALA A 270 -6.27 -2.89 10.57
CA ALA A 270 -4.99 -3.50 10.91
C ALA A 270 -3.82 -2.53 10.67
N GLY A 271 -3.87 -1.76 9.58
CA GLY A 271 -2.84 -0.76 9.24
C GLY A 271 -2.85 0.41 10.21
N THR A 272 -4.04 0.83 10.64
CA THR A 272 -4.20 1.84 11.69
C THR A 272 -3.64 1.36 13.03
N ASN A 273 -3.94 0.12 13.43
CA ASN A 273 -3.40 -0.45 14.67
C ASN A 273 -1.87 -0.57 14.62
N PHE A 274 -1.32 -1.02 13.48
CA PHE A 274 0.12 -1.03 13.23
C PHE A 274 0.74 0.36 13.37
N ARG A 275 0.20 1.37 12.68
CA ARG A 275 0.68 2.74 12.76
C ARG A 275 0.69 3.25 14.21
N ARG A 276 -0.41 3.07 14.94
CA ARG A 276 -0.54 3.53 16.34
C ARG A 276 0.36 2.76 17.33
N MET A 277 0.78 1.53 17.01
CA MET A 277 1.66 0.73 17.87
C MET A 277 3.15 0.93 17.55
N ILE A 278 3.52 1.05 16.27
CA ILE A 278 4.92 1.03 15.82
C ILE A 278 5.50 2.42 15.61
N GLU A 279 4.74 3.37 15.08
CA GLU A 279 5.26 4.70 14.79
C GLU A 279 5.86 5.39 16.04
N PRO A 280 5.29 5.24 17.26
CA PRO A 280 5.96 5.68 18.49
C PRO A 280 7.38 5.13 18.69
N LEU A 281 7.65 3.89 18.29
CA LEU A 281 8.97 3.27 18.40
C LEU A 281 9.95 3.82 17.36
N ASP A 282 9.48 4.12 16.14
CA ASP A 282 10.28 4.82 15.13
C ASP A 282 10.62 6.26 15.57
N ILE A 283 9.67 6.95 16.19
CA ILE A 283 9.87 8.27 16.80
C ILE A 283 10.93 8.18 17.91
N ALA A 284 10.84 7.19 18.79
CA ALA A 284 11.82 6.98 19.85
C ALA A 284 13.25 6.83 19.27
N GLU A 285 13.42 6.00 18.24
CA GLU A 285 14.71 5.85 17.53
C GLU A 285 15.18 7.16 16.88
N TYR A 286 14.26 7.91 16.27
CA TYR A 286 14.57 9.15 15.57
C TYR A 286 15.14 10.20 16.52
N TYR A 287 14.45 10.47 17.63
CA TYR A 287 14.89 11.46 18.62
C TYR A 287 16.05 10.96 19.49
N ASN A 288 16.21 9.65 19.69
CA ASN A 288 17.39 9.09 20.36
C ASN A 288 18.69 9.34 19.56
N LYS A 289 18.60 9.49 18.24
CA LYS A 289 19.73 9.92 17.38
C LYS A 289 20.02 11.42 17.43
N GLY A 290 19.27 12.19 18.22
CA GLY A 290 19.41 13.65 18.33
C GLY A 290 18.83 14.44 17.14
N LEU A 291 18.00 13.80 16.30
CA LEU A 291 17.29 14.45 15.21
C LEU A 291 16.09 15.25 15.73
N LYS A 292 15.55 16.15 14.90
CA LYS A 292 14.42 17.04 15.23
C LYS A 292 13.43 17.08 14.08
N ASP A 293 12.21 17.51 14.34
CA ASP A 293 11.18 17.74 13.32
C ASP A 293 10.77 16.45 12.58
N TYR A 294 10.45 15.40 13.34
CA TYR A 294 10.09 14.08 12.79
C TYR A 294 8.94 14.17 11.77
N ILE A 295 7.92 14.98 12.03
CA ILE A 295 6.70 15.04 11.21
C ILE A 295 7.02 15.47 9.78
N ASN A 296 7.88 16.48 9.62
CA ASN A 296 8.22 17.02 8.31
C ASN A 296 9.42 16.31 7.67
N GLN A 297 10.44 15.95 8.46
CA GLN A 297 11.73 15.49 7.94
C GLN A 297 11.98 13.99 8.12
N GLY A 298 11.38 13.36 9.12
CA GLY A 298 11.69 11.98 9.52
C GLY A 298 10.63 10.94 9.16
N ARG A 299 9.39 11.37 8.94
CA ARG A 299 8.22 10.47 8.91
C ARG A 299 8.16 9.61 7.63
N PRO A 300 8.24 8.26 7.75
CA PRO A 300 8.15 7.33 6.62
C PRO A 300 6.86 7.45 5.80
N LYS A 301 6.98 7.14 4.49
CA LYS A 301 5.86 7.22 3.53
C LYS A 301 4.69 6.32 3.91
N HIS A 302 4.95 5.09 4.34
CA HIS A 302 3.89 4.12 4.63
C HIS A 302 2.96 4.58 5.77
N TYR A 303 3.47 5.28 6.80
CA TYR A 303 2.62 5.85 7.85
C TYR A 303 1.73 6.98 7.34
N LYS A 304 2.28 7.87 6.49
CA LYS A 304 1.52 8.97 5.87
C LYS A 304 0.37 8.43 5.02
N GLN A 305 0.64 7.41 4.20
CA GLN A 305 -0.38 6.77 3.36
C GLN A 305 -1.47 6.09 4.19
N LEU A 306 -1.09 5.30 5.21
CA LEU A 306 -2.05 4.64 6.09
C LEU A 306 -2.94 5.62 6.86
N GLU A 307 -2.40 6.77 7.28
CA GLU A 307 -3.18 7.82 7.91
C GLU A 307 -4.12 8.52 6.91
N GLN A 308 -3.64 8.82 5.71
CA GLN A 308 -4.44 9.45 4.66
C GLN A 308 -5.65 8.59 4.28
N TRP A 309 -5.43 7.28 4.02
CA TRP A 309 -6.52 6.36 3.70
C TRP A 309 -7.55 6.23 4.83
N LEU A 310 -7.14 6.42 6.09
CA LEU A 310 -8.08 6.42 7.21
C LEU A 310 -8.97 7.68 7.16
N LYS A 311 -8.37 8.86 6.97
CA LYS A 311 -9.09 10.14 6.88
C LYS A 311 -10.10 10.17 5.74
N GLU A 312 -9.78 9.55 4.60
CA GLU A 312 -10.69 9.43 3.45
C GLU A 312 -11.95 8.61 3.74
N THR A 313 -11.93 7.76 4.78
CA THR A 313 -13.07 6.92 5.19
C THR A 313 -13.83 7.44 6.41
N GLU A 314 -13.24 8.35 7.18
CA GLU A 314 -13.84 8.87 8.41
C GLU A 314 -14.91 9.93 8.09
N LYS A 315 -16.10 9.79 8.70
CA LYS A 315 -17.15 10.81 8.72
C LYS A 315 -16.85 11.83 9.85
N PRO A 316 -17.34 13.08 9.77
CA PRO A 316 -17.04 14.10 10.77
C PRO A 316 -17.38 13.65 12.20
N ALA A 317 -16.50 14.03 13.13
CA ALA A 317 -16.49 13.56 14.50
C ALA A 317 -17.82 13.84 15.23
N SER A 318 -18.33 12.82 15.91
CA SER A 318 -19.37 12.94 16.94
C SER A 318 -18.72 12.96 18.32
N ASN A 319 -19.44 13.46 19.32
CA ASN A 319 -18.99 13.44 20.72
C ASN A 319 -18.48 12.03 21.12
N PRO A 320 -17.44 11.93 21.98
CA PRO A 320 -16.88 10.64 22.36
C PRO A 320 -17.96 9.77 22.98
N SER A 321 -18.18 8.59 22.37
CA SER A 321 -19.16 7.64 22.86
C SER A 321 -18.80 7.19 24.28
N GLN A 322 -19.82 6.85 25.09
CA GLN A 322 -19.60 6.36 26.46
C GLN A 322 -18.68 5.12 26.49
N LEU A 323 -18.76 4.28 25.45
CA LEU A 323 -17.85 3.15 25.21
C LEU A 323 -16.39 3.58 25.03
N LYS A 324 -16.12 4.70 24.34
CA LYS A 324 -14.76 5.22 24.17
C LYS A 324 -14.15 5.63 25.51
N LYS A 325 -14.95 6.29 26.37
CA LYS A 325 -14.52 6.71 27.71
C LYS A 325 -14.19 5.50 28.60
N GLN A 326 -15.04 4.48 28.61
CA GLN A 326 -14.84 3.27 29.43
C GLN A 326 -13.63 2.44 29.00
N ASN A 327 -13.29 2.45 27.70
CA ASN A 327 -12.22 1.60 27.15
C ASN A 327 -10.86 2.30 27.05
N VAL A 328 -10.74 3.58 27.46
CA VAL A 328 -9.52 4.39 27.31
C VAL A 328 -8.28 3.76 27.96
N ALA A 329 -8.46 2.99 29.05
CA ALA A 329 -7.36 2.26 29.71
C ALA A 329 -6.61 1.26 28.80
N SER A 330 -7.30 0.80 27.75
CA SER A 330 -6.81 -0.20 26.79
C SER A 330 -6.57 0.37 25.39
N SER A 331 -6.90 1.64 25.15
CA SER A 331 -6.76 2.26 23.84
C SER A 331 -5.30 2.64 23.53
N LEU A 332 -4.95 2.59 22.25
CA LEU A 332 -3.76 3.26 21.73
C LEU A 332 -4.08 4.73 21.48
N THR A 333 -3.08 5.60 21.60
CA THR A 333 -3.20 7.01 21.22
C THR A 333 -3.61 7.11 19.75
N GLU A 334 -4.64 7.90 19.46
CA GLU A 334 -5.22 7.98 18.12
C GLU A 334 -4.26 8.63 17.13
N ASP A 335 -3.60 9.69 17.60
CA ASP A 335 -2.47 10.33 16.94
C ASP A 335 -1.18 9.55 17.22
N SER A 336 -0.68 8.87 16.20
CA SER A 336 0.55 8.08 16.28
C SER A 336 1.81 8.95 16.35
N CYS A 337 1.71 10.24 16.01
CA CYS A 337 2.79 11.22 16.12
C CYS A 337 2.86 11.90 17.49
N PHE A 338 1.99 11.56 18.45
CA PHE A 338 1.94 12.18 19.78
C PHE A 338 3.31 12.33 20.43
N TRP A 339 4.14 11.28 20.41
CA TRP A 339 5.46 11.33 21.02
C TRP A 339 6.43 12.27 20.32
N ALA A 340 6.28 12.53 19.02
CA ALA A 340 7.08 13.54 18.34
C ALA A 340 6.76 14.94 18.89
N HIS A 341 5.48 15.22 19.14
CA HIS A 341 5.07 16.48 19.78
C HIS A 341 5.63 16.62 21.21
N VAL A 342 5.68 15.53 21.99
CA VAL A 342 6.31 15.52 23.32
C VAL A 342 7.80 15.85 23.23
N GLU A 343 8.53 15.27 22.27
CA GLU A 343 9.96 15.54 22.11
C GLU A 343 10.24 16.99 21.69
N GLU A 344 9.45 17.56 20.78
CA GLU A 344 9.56 18.99 20.42
C GLU A 344 9.24 19.91 21.59
N ALA A 345 8.28 19.53 22.43
CA ALA A 345 7.96 20.26 23.66
C ALA A 345 9.11 20.18 24.67
N LEU A 346 9.75 19.02 24.84
CA LEU A 346 10.95 18.87 25.67
C LEU A 346 12.13 19.71 25.15
N ILE A 347 12.32 19.76 23.83
CA ILE A 347 13.33 20.62 23.20
C ILE A 347 13.02 22.10 23.51
N SER A 348 11.76 22.50 23.41
CA SER A 348 11.31 23.87 23.75
C SER A 348 11.59 24.21 25.22
N CYS A 349 11.34 23.28 26.15
CA CYS A 349 11.69 23.47 27.57
C CYS A 349 13.20 23.66 27.78
N LYS A 350 14.03 22.84 27.11
CA LYS A 350 15.49 22.95 27.18
C LYS A 350 15.99 24.29 26.63
N LEU A 351 15.40 24.77 25.52
CA LEU A 351 15.74 26.08 24.93
C LEU A 351 15.38 27.24 25.87
N LEU A 352 14.23 27.18 26.54
CA LEU A 352 13.85 28.21 27.53
C LEU A 352 14.74 28.23 28.77
N SER A 353 15.24 27.07 29.17
CA SER A 353 16.16 26.94 30.31
C SER A 353 17.62 27.27 29.95
N SER A 354 17.96 27.26 28.66
CA SER A 354 19.30 27.60 28.19
C SER A 354 19.59 29.10 28.30
N ARG A 355 20.82 29.43 28.71
CA ARG A 355 21.32 30.82 28.73
C ARG A 355 21.72 31.33 27.35
N GLU A 356 21.99 30.42 26.42
CA GLU A 356 22.54 30.71 25.08
C GLU A 356 21.45 30.99 24.04
N SER A 357 20.17 30.72 24.36
CA SER A 357 19.05 30.94 23.43
C SER A 357 18.71 32.42 23.30
N SER A 358 18.49 32.84 22.06
CA SER A 358 18.09 34.21 21.71
C SER A 358 16.67 34.54 22.20
N THR A 359 16.36 35.82 22.33
CA THR A 359 15.01 36.28 22.74
C THR A 359 13.92 35.78 21.79
N GLY A 360 14.20 35.75 20.48
CA GLY A 360 13.25 35.23 19.48
C GLY A 360 12.98 33.74 19.62
N GLU A 361 14.02 32.93 19.86
CA GLU A 361 13.86 31.48 20.08
C GLU A 361 13.10 31.17 21.37
N LYS A 362 13.31 31.97 22.42
CA LYS A 362 12.55 31.85 23.66
C LYS A 362 11.07 32.13 23.45
N GLU A 363 10.73 33.20 22.73
CA GLU A 363 9.32 33.53 22.47
C GLU A 363 8.63 32.48 21.60
N LEU A 364 9.32 31.97 20.57
CA LEU A 364 8.84 30.84 19.77
C LEU A 364 8.62 29.58 20.62
N SER A 365 9.56 29.27 21.53
CA SER A 365 9.45 28.10 22.42
C SER A 365 8.25 28.21 23.37
N LYS A 366 7.95 29.41 23.90
CA LYS A 366 6.74 29.63 24.71
C LYS A 366 5.48 29.39 23.89
N HIS A 367 5.44 29.91 22.67
CA HIS A 367 4.30 29.72 21.77
C HIS A 367 4.07 28.23 21.47
N ASN A 368 5.14 27.49 21.16
CA ASN A 368 5.08 26.05 20.90
C ASN A 368 4.57 25.27 22.12
N LEU A 369 5.00 25.63 23.32
CA LEU A 369 4.50 25.00 24.55
C LEU A 369 3.00 25.26 24.75
N ILE A 370 2.52 26.48 24.55
CA ILE A 370 1.07 26.79 24.64
C ILE A 370 0.28 25.98 23.61
N GLN A 371 0.78 25.87 22.37
CA GLN A 371 0.14 25.04 21.35
C GLN A 371 0.11 23.56 21.75
N PHE A 372 1.22 23.05 22.29
CA PHE A 372 1.31 21.67 22.75
C PHE A 372 0.34 21.37 23.89
N GLU A 373 0.18 22.28 24.86
CA GLU A 373 -0.79 22.11 25.94
C GLU A 373 -2.24 22.04 25.43
N ASN A 374 -2.60 22.95 24.51
CA ASN A 374 -3.93 22.95 23.89
C ASN A 374 -4.19 21.66 23.11
N TYR A 375 -3.17 21.18 22.39
CA TYR A 375 -3.20 19.89 21.69
C TYR A 375 -3.44 18.73 22.65
N VAL A 376 -2.66 18.61 23.73
CA VAL A 376 -2.83 17.55 24.74
C VAL A 376 -4.22 17.61 25.37
N LEU A 377 -4.67 18.81 25.74
CA LEU A 377 -6.01 19.01 26.32
C LEU A 377 -7.11 18.55 25.36
N SER A 378 -6.97 18.86 24.06
CA SER A 378 -7.93 18.42 23.03
C SER A 378 -8.00 16.90 22.90
N LEU A 379 -6.86 16.20 22.97
CA LEU A 379 -6.81 14.74 22.93
C LEU A 379 -7.44 14.13 24.18
N MET A 380 -7.18 14.72 25.35
CA MET A 380 -7.77 14.27 26.60
C MET A 380 -9.30 14.43 26.59
N LYS A 381 -9.83 15.58 26.13
CA LYS A 381 -11.29 15.82 25.98
C LYS A 381 -11.97 14.76 25.11
N ASN A 382 -11.29 14.34 24.06
CA ASN A 382 -11.78 13.34 23.10
C ASN A 382 -11.48 11.89 23.48
N TYR A 383 -10.90 11.64 24.66
CA TYR A 383 -10.45 10.31 25.08
C TYR A 383 -9.57 9.62 24.02
N ALA A 384 -8.73 10.42 23.35
CA ALA A 384 -7.96 10.05 22.18
C ALA A 384 -6.48 9.75 22.48
N VAL A 385 -6.07 9.84 23.75
CA VAL A 385 -4.70 9.54 24.20
C VAL A 385 -4.66 8.40 25.20
N SER A 386 -3.64 7.56 25.12
CA SER A 386 -3.45 6.46 26.06
C SER A 386 -3.10 6.99 27.46
N PRO A 387 -3.67 6.47 28.56
CA PRO A 387 -3.29 6.86 29.92
C PRO A 387 -1.81 6.56 30.28
N GLU A 388 -1.11 5.79 29.45
CA GLU A 388 0.33 5.51 29.65
C GLU A 388 1.21 6.76 29.59
N ILE A 389 0.72 7.85 29.01
CA ILE A 389 1.45 9.12 29.04
C ILE A 389 1.61 9.63 30.47
N PHE A 390 0.74 9.23 31.42
CA PHE A 390 0.81 9.66 32.82
C PHE A 390 1.61 8.71 33.71
N LEU A 391 2.31 7.73 33.13
CA LEU A 391 3.20 6.86 33.92
C LEU A 391 4.35 7.67 34.52
N PRO A 392 4.79 7.40 35.76
CA PRO A 392 5.74 8.26 36.47
C PRO A 392 7.07 8.49 35.76
N GLN A 393 7.54 7.53 34.97
CA GLN A 393 8.81 7.61 34.23
C GLN A 393 8.62 7.92 32.74
N SER A 394 7.43 8.36 32.32
CA SER A 394 7.17 8.68 30.92
C SER A 394 7.86 9.99 30.51
N SER A 395 8.23 10.12 29.23
CA SER A 395 8.77 11.38 28.70
C SER A 395 7.76 12.53 28.77
N PHE A 396 6.46 12.24 28.78
CA PHE A 396 5.43 13.26 28.99
C PHE A 396 5.42 13.76 30.44
N MET A 397 5.58 12.89 31.44
CA MET A 397 5.71 13.31 32.84
C MET A 397 7.03 14.03 33.11
N LEU A 398 8.10 13.68 32.39
CA LEU A 398 9.34 14.46 32.38
C LEU A 398 9.12 15.87 31.82
N TRP A 399 8.43 15.98 30.67
CA TRP A 399 8.05 17.28 30.11
C TRP A 399 7.25 18.11 31.10
N TRP A 400 6.24 17.51 31.74
CA TRP A 400 5.41 18.21 32.72
C TRP A 400 6.24 18.78 33.86
N LYS A 401 7.19 18.00 34.40
CA LYS A 401 8.09 18.44 35.48
C LYS A 401 8.97 19.63 35.05
N GLU A 402 9.56 19.57 33.86
CA GLU A 402 10.38 20.67 33.32
C GLU A 402 9.54 21.93 33.06
N HIS A 403 8.33 21.75 32.51
CA HIS A 403 7.41 22.83 32.22
C HIS A 403 6.86 23.50 33.48
N GLU A 404 6.51 22.72 34.51
CA GLU A 404 6.11 23.21 35.82
C GLU A 404 7.19 24.11 36.44
N GLU A 405 8.47 23.72 36.32
CA GLU A 405 9.60 24.55 36.78
C GLU A 405 9.75 25.85 35.98
N ILE A 406 9.48 25.84 34.67
CA ILE A 406 9.49 27.03 33.82
C ILE A 406 8.36 28.00 34.24
N ILE A 407 7.17 27.46 34.52
CA ILE A 407 6.03 28.23 35.05
C ILE A 407 6.37 28.83 36.41
N ARG A 408 6.93 28.04 37.33
CA ARG A 408 7.33 28.48 38.68
C ARG A 408 8.37 29.59 38.66
N LYS A 409 9.27 29.59 37.67
CA LYS A 409 10.27 30.65 37.46
C LYS A 409 9.70 31.92 36.80
N GLY A 410 8.42 31.94 36.45
CA GLY A 410 7.76 33.09 35.81
C GLY A 410 8.17 33.33 34.36
N ILE A 411 8.82 32.35 33.71
CA ILE A 411 9.34 32.50 32.34
C ILE A 411 8.20 32.63 31.32
N MET A 412 7.06 31.98 31.58
CA MET A 412 5.85 32.07 30.74
C MET A 412 5.11 33.42 30.85
N GLY A 413 5.48 34.26 31.82
CA GLY A 413 4.82 35.54 32.11
C GLY A 413 3.73 35.43 33.17
N ALA A 414 3.41 36.57 33.80
CA ALA A 414 2.50 36.64 34.94
C ALA A 414 1.02 36.37 34.61
N SER A 415 0.62 36.55 33.35
CA SER A 415 -0.74 36.29 32.86
C SER A 415 -0.93 34.87 32.31
N TYR A 416 0.08 34.01 32.40
CA TYR A 416 0.01 32.66 31.87
C TYR A 416 -0.94 31.79 32.69
N TYR A 417 -1.93 31.22 32.01
CA TYR A 417 -2.91 30.30 32.54
C TYR A 417 -3.18 29.19 31.54
N SER A 418 -3.29 27.96 32.02
CA SER A 418 -3.54 26.78 31.19
C SER A 418 -4.41 25.78 31.94
N PRO A 419 -5.58 25.38 31.40
CA PRO A 419 -6.44 24.37 32.02
C PRO A 419 -5.73 23.03 32.23
N LEU A 420 -4.79 22.69 31.35
CA LEU A 420 -3.97 21.49 31.50
C LEU A 420 -3.06 21.60 32.73
N THR A 421 -2.46 22.77 32.97
CA THR A 421 -1.59 23.02 34.13
C THR A 421 -2.35 22.78 35.44
N ASP A 422 -3.58 23.26 35.57
CA ASP A 422 -4.38 23.05 36.78
C ASP A 422 -4.77 21.58 36.98
N LEU A 423 -5.15 20.91 35.89
CA LEU A 423 -5.46 19.48 35.88
C LEU A 423 -4.26 18.65 36.35
N MET A 424 -3.06 18.98 35.86
CA MET A 424 -1.82 18.29 36.22
C MET A 424 -1.39 18.56 37.66
N LYS A 425 -1.48 19.81 38.14
CA LYS A 425 -1.19 20.17 39.55
C LYS A 425 -2.11 19.49 40.55
N ASN A 426 -3.40 19.45 40.24
CA ASN A 426 -4.42 18.80 41.08
C ASN A 426 -4.40 17.27 40.98
N ARG A 427 -3.54 16.70 40.12
CA ARG A 427 -3.44 15.27 39.85
C ARG A 427 -4.75 14.64 39.37
N SER A 428 -5.66 15.44 38.80
CA SER A 428 -6.96 14.98 38.31
C SER A 428 -6.82 13.96 37.16
N TYR A 429 -5.69 13.96 36.44
CA TYR A 429 -5.38 12.96 35.40
C TYR A 429 -5.43 11.50 35.90
N GLN A 430 -5.34 11.25 37.20
CA GLN A 430 -5.48 9.91 37.78
C GLN A 430 -6.87 9.29 37.48
N ASN A 431 -7.91 10.12 37.35
CA ASN A 431 -9.26 9.70 37.01
C ASN A 431 -9.46 9.51 35.50
N TYR A 432 -8.45 9.79 34.68
CA TYR A 432 -8.56 9.67 33.22
C TYR A 432 -8.73 8.22 32.79
N ALA A 433 -7.96 7.30 33.36
CA ALA A 433 -7.98 5.88 32.99
C ALA A 433 -9.31 5.18 33.30
N THR A 434 -10.10 5.71 34.24
CA THR A 434 -11.42 5.17 34.59
C THR A 434 -12.55 5.77 33.76
N GLY A 435 -12.25 6.69 32.85
CA GLY A 435 -13.27 7.40 32.06
C GLY A 435 -14.04 8.47 32.84
N GLY A 436 -13.62 8.76 34.08
CA GLY A 436 -14.31 9.65 35.02
C GLY A 436 -13.78 11.08 35.05
N LEU A 437 -12.84 11.43 34.16
CA LEU A 437 -12.28 12.79 34.13
C LEU A 437 -13.19 13.72 33.33
N GLU A 438 -13.78 14.68 34.04
CA GLU A 438 -14.43 15.83 33.43
C GLU A 438 -13.39 16.91 33.15
N ILE A 439 -13.27 17.29 31.89
CA ILE A 439 -12.33 18.32 31.45
C ILE A 439 -13.16 19.54 31.04
N PRO A 440 -12.97 20.70 31.70
CA PRO A 440 -13.72 21.92 31.44
C PRO A 440 -13.63 22.39 29.98
#